data_AF-A0A536RN93-F1
#
_entry.id   AF-A0A536RN93-F1
#
_cell.length_a   1.000
_cell.length_b   1.000
_cell.length_c   1.000
_cell.angle_alpha   90.00
_cell.angle_beta   90.00
_cell.angle_gamma   90.00
#
_symmetry.space_group_name_H-M   'P 1'
#
loop_
_entity.id
_entity.type
_entity.pdbx_description
1 polymer ?
#
loop_
_entity_poly.entity_id
_entity_poly.type
_entity_poly.pdbx_seq_one_letter_code
_entity_poly.pdbx_strand_id
1 'polypeptide(L)'
;MRDRQRRPAEDKDQRLNTLVMEAPFARGLSLTSNRRAGRAQRLGRMLARAQRATLAGCAFALPLAVLWNASDSYVLPKLLIVRTLALLLAALWLARGVLERQLLVRRTLLEIPLLAFVVSAGISTLFAVNHNLGLIGAYDRYEGLLTIVSYAAVFWLTVQTLRGPDSAQALLRVLLVSGYVAAVFAIGQALLASAHGVGAGESAFTFSGLARAQGTMGNPNLLATFLAMLAPLVLNEAIGSASFWMRFAWINVLAVMSLALLLSFVRAAWVGAAVALAIVGFARVRPWRKPRLLVGTVTAVALAGAVLTVPTRGGLEVGHSILARVGSIADPTAGSNATRLHVWQDSVRLIASRPLLGYGPDSFGLVYPHFQTGNWTPGFRIDKAHADALQV
;
A
#
# COMPACT_ATOMS: atom_id res chain seq x y z
N MET A 1 27.60 75.35 27.23
CA MET A 1 27.12 74.85 28.54
C MET A 1 27.04 73.34 28.49
N ARG A 2 27.70 72.66 29.45
CA ARG A 2 27.73 71.20 29.74
C ARG A 2 28.37 70.31 28.66
N ASP A 3 29.63 69.89 28.74
CA ASP A 3 30.33 69.04 29.74
C ASP A 3 29.96 67.54 29.64
N ARG A 4 30.80 66.74 28.96
CA ARG A 4 31.54 65.59 29.54
C ARG A 4 32.21 64.71 28.48
N GLN A 5 33.52 64.58 28.64
CA GLN A 5 34.42 63.60 28.03
C GLN A 5 34.13 62.16 28.53
N ARG A 6 34.40 61.14 27.69
CA ARG A 6 35.38 60.07 27.97
C ARG A 6 35.51 59.06 26.81
N ARG A 7 36.76 58.58 26.69
CA ARG A 7 37.42 57.80 25.63
C ARG A 7 37.11 56.29 25.64
N PRO A 8 37.52 55.54 24.59
CA PRO A 8 37.24 54.11 24.43
C PRO A 8 38.21 53.24 25.24
N ALA A 9 37.78 52.03 25.61
CA ALA A 9 38.61 51.06 26.34
C ALA A 9 39.11 49.97 25.39
N GLU A 10 40.40 50.04 25.07
CA GLU A 10 41.24 48.90 24.66
C GLU A 10 41.78 48.16 25.88
N ASP A 11 41.74 46.83 25.77
CA ASP A 11 42.73 45.83 26.16
C ASP A 11 43.37 45.83 27.58
N LYS A 12 43.03 44.78 28.34
CA LYS A 12 43.85 44.20 29.42
C LYS A 12 43.66 42.69 29.43
N ASP A 13 44.17 42.08 28.37
CA ASP A 13 44.78 40.77 28.43
C ASP A 13 45.77 40.65 29.61
N GLN A 14 46.04 39.42 30.03
CA GLN A 14 47.29 39.02 30.67
C GLN A 14 47.60 39.59 32.07
N ARG A 15 47.22 38.81 33.10
CA ARG A 15 48.09 38.37 34.22
C ARG A 15 47.17 37.92 35.36
N LEU A 16 47.00 36.61 35.49
CA LEU A 16 46.89 35.88 36.77
C LEU A 16 46.85 34.39 36.44
N ASN A 17 48.00 33.90 35.95
CA ASN A 17 48.42 32.53 36.11
C ASN A 17 49.04 32.37 37.51
N THR A 18 49.15 31.11 37.98
CA THR A 18 49.80 30.63 39.23
C THR A 18 48.87 30.72 40.46
N LEU A 19 48.43 29.65 41.14
CA LEU A 19 48.98 28.32 41.41
C LEU A 19 47.84 27.34 41.76
N VAL A 20 47.74 26.19 41.09
CA VAL A 20 47.46 24.91 41.77
C VAL A 20 48.19 23.79 41.02
N MET A 21 49.24 23.32 41.68
CA MET A 21 50.05 22.11 41.55
C MET A 21 49.80 21.13 40.39
N GLU A 22 50.90 20.88 39.67
CA GLU A 22 51.13 19.68 38.87
C GLU A 22 51.07 18.40 39.72
N ALA A 23 50.41 17.38 39.18
CA ALA A 23 50.70 15.98 39.48
C ALA A 23 50.96 15.26 38.14
N PRO A 24 52.09 14.53 38.00
CA PRO A 24 52.48 13.90 36.74
C PRO A 24 51.83 12.52 36.58
N PHE A 25 51.96 11.95 35.38
CA PHE A 25 51.65 10.56 35.01
C PHE A 25 50.20 10.17 34.72
N ALA A 26 49.82 10.26 33.44
CA ALA A 26 49.22 9.14 32.69
C ALA A 26 49.22 9.44 31.18
N ARG A 27 50.37 9.31 30.51
CA ARG A 27 50.38 9.05 29.06
C ARG A 27 49.93 7.60 28.83
N GLY A 28 48.63 7.39 28.76
CA GLY A 28 48.02 6.18 28.21
C GLY A 28 47.71 6.38 26.73
N LEU A 29 48.37 5.62 25.86
CA LEU A 29 48.18 5.58 24.41
C LEU A 29 46.69 5.56 23.98
N SER A 30 46.22 6.66 23.38
CA SER A 30 44.83 6.83 22.91
C SER A 30 44.64 6.57 21.40
N LEU A 31 45.33 5.59 20.82
CA LEU A 31 45.27 5.33 19.36
C LEU A 31 44.42 4.14 18.92
N THR A 32 43.79 3.40 19.84
CA THR A 32 43.00 2.19 19.50
C THR A 32 41.50 2.29 19.80
N SER A 33 41.04 3.23 20.63
CA SER A 33 39.61 3.42 20.93
C SER A 33 38.85 4.13 19.80
N ASN A 34 39.50 5.07 19.11
CA ASN A 34 38.84 5.93 18.12
C ASN A 34 38.56 5.20 16.79
N ARG A 35 39.44 4.29 16.37
CA ARG A 35 39.24 3.48 15.14
C ARG A 35 38.12 2.45 15.28
N ARG A 36 37.96 1.83 16.45
CA ARG A 36 36.90 0.84 16.71
C ARG A 36 35.53 1.52 16.80
N ALA A 37 35.43 2.66 17.49
CA ALA A 37 34.22 3.48 17.52
C ALA A 37 33.81 3.97 16.13
N GLY A 38 34.77 4.47 15.34
CA GLY A 38 34.53 4.90 13.95
C GLY A 38 34.09 3.76 13.02
N ARG A 39 34.66 2.55 13.17
CA ARG A 39 34.26 1.36 12.39
C ARG A 39 32.84 0.91 12.72
N ALA A 40 32.48 0.85 14.01
CA ALA A 40 31.13 0.50 14.44
C ALA A 40 30.09 1.51 13.92
N GLN A 41 30.37 2.81 14.03
CA GLN A 41 29.48 3.85 13.52
C GLN A 41 29.36 3.84 11.99
N ARG A 42 30.44 3.51 11.26
CA ARG A 42 30.41 3.33 9.80
C ARG A 42 29.54 2.14 9.42
N LEU A 43 29.72 1.00 10.09
CA LEU A 43 28.94 -0.22 9.86
C LEU A 43 27.46 -0.01 10.20
N GLY A 44 27.12 0.67 11.30
CA GLY A 44 25.72 1.00 11.65
C GLY A 44 25.03 1.87 10.59
N ARG A 45 25.77 2.84 10.02
CA ARG A 45 25.27 3.64 8.88
C ARG A 45 25.07 2.79 7.63
N MET A 46 25.95 1.83 7.35
CA MET A 46 25.81 0.90 6.22
C MET A 46 24.58 0.00 6.39
N LEU A 47 24.39 -0.60 7.58
CA LEU A 47 23.22 -1.42 7.89
C LEU A 47 21.92 -0.62 7.75
N ALA A 48 21.87 0.61 8.27
CA ALA A 48 20.69 1.47 8.11
C ALA A 48 20.39 1.85 6.65
N ARG A 49 21.42 1.96 5.80
CA ARG A 49 21.23 2.16 4.35
C ARG A 49 20.73 0.88 3.69
N ALA A 50 21.28 -0.27 4.06
CA ALA A 50 20.83 -1.57 3.58
C ALA A 50 19.36 -1.81 3.93
N GLN A 51 18.92 -1.55 5.16
CA GLN A 51 17.52 -1.65 5.57
C GLN A 51 16.58 -0.83 4.67
N ARG A 52 16.92 0.45 4.43
CA ARG A 52 16.12 1.32 3.57
C ARG A 52 16.12 0.85 2.12
N ALA A 53 17.25 0.38 1.61
CA ALA A 53 17.37 -0.14 0.26
C ALA A 53 16.56 -1.43 0.09
N THR A 54 16.61 -2.35 1.05
CA THR A 54 15.80 -3.58 1.08
C THR A 54 14.32 -3.24 1.08
N LEU A 55 13.89 -2.32 1.96
CA LEU A 55 12.50 -1.88 2.04
C LEU A 55 12.02 -1.27 0.72
N ALA A 56 12.79 -0.35 0.13
CA ALA A 56 12.46 0.27 -1.15
C ALA A 56 12.45 -0.73 -2.30
N GLY A 57 13.45 -1.61 -2.38
CA GLY A 57 13.56 -2.64 -3.42
C GLY A 57 12.38 -3.62 -3.36
N CYS A 58 12.02 -4.10 -2.18
CA CYS A 58 10.87 -4.98 -2.03
C CYS A 58 9.54 -4.25 -2.26
N ALA A 59 9.40 -2.99 -1.82
CA ALA A 59 8.22 -2.18 -2.11
C ALA A 59 8.03 -1.96 -3.63
N PHE A 60 9.13 -1.79 -4.37
CA PHE A 60 9.08 -1.72 -5.82
C PHE A 60 8.71 -3.06 -6.48
N ALA A 61 9.33 -4.15 -6.02
CA ALA A 61 9.15 -5.48 -6.61
C ALA A 61 7.78 -6.10 -6.30
N LEU A 62 7.21 -5.83 -5.12
CA LEU A 62 6.02 -6.53 -4.61
C LEU A 62 4.80 -6.42 -5.56
N PRO A 63 4.40 -5.24 -6.06
CA PRO A 63 3.29 -5.15 -7.02
C PRO A 63 3.58 -5.83 -8.37
N LEU A 64 4.85 -6.01 -8.73
CA LEU A 64 5.30 -6.51 -10.03
C LEU A 64 5.64 -8.00 -10.03
N ALA A 65 5.77 -8.61 -8.86
CA ALA A 65 6.23 -9.98 -8.72
C ALA A 65 5.20 -10.99 -9.25
N VAL A 66 5.63 -11.78 -10.22
CA VAL A 66 4.87 -12.87 -10.85
C VAL A 66 5.81 -14.04 -11.12
N LEU A 67 5.35 -15.26 -10.88
CA LEU A 67 6.04 -16.50 -11.24
C LEU A 67 5.24 -17.24 -12.31
N TRP A 68 5.50 -16.94 -13.59
CA TRP A 68 4.73 -17.45 -14.72
C TRP A 68 4.66 -18.97 -14.82
N ASN A 69 5.66 -19.68 -14.29
CA ASN A 69 5.76 -21.14 -14.35
C ASN A 69 5.23 -21.83 -13.08
N ALA A 70 4.75 -21.07 -12.09
CA ALA A 70 4.19 -21.62 -10.86
C ALA A 70 2.67 -21.78 -10.98
N SER A 71 2.13 -22.85 -10.39
CA SER A 71 0.68 -23.09 -10.32
C SER A 71 -0.07 -21.97 -9.61
N ASP A 72 0.56 -21.33 -8.62
CA ASP A 72 0.15 -20.01 -8.13
C ASP A 72 1.17 -18.97 -8.61
N SER A 73 0.80 -18.29 -9.70
CA SER A 73 1.67 -17.32 -10.33
C SER A 73 1.68 -15.96 -9.63
N TYR A 74 0.70 -15.66 -8.77
CA TYR A 74 0.44 -14.29 -8.33
C TYR A 74 0.56 -14.07 -6.83
N VAL A 75 0.02 -14.96 -6.00
CA VAL A 75 -0.07 -14.73 -4.54
C VAL A 75 1.20 -15.23 -3.86
N LEU A 76 1.62 -16.46 -4.17
CA LEU A 76 2.84 -17.08 -3.65
C LEU A 76 4.10 -16.19 -3.80
N PRO A 77 4.47 -15.64 -4.98
CA PRO A 77 5.67 -14.81 -5.09
C PRO A 77 5.60 -13.54 -4.23
N LYS A 78 4.43 -12.92 -4.13
CA LYS A 78 4.24 -11.72 -3.30
C LYS A 78 4.36 -12.05 -1.83
N LEU A 79 3.79 -13.17 -1.40
CA LEU A 79 3.91 -13.68 -0.05
C LEU A 79 5.37 -13.97 0.33
N LEU A 80 6.12 -14.63 -0.57
CA LEU A 80 7.54 -14.91 -0.35
C LEU A 80 8.36 -13.63 -0.21
N ILE A 81 8.09 -12.61 -1.02
CA ILE A 81 8.72 -11.29 -0.87
C ILE A 81 8.40 -10.68 0.49
N VAL A 82 7.13 -10.69 0.92
CA VAL A 82 6.72 -10.12 2.23
C VAL A 82 7.41 -10.84 3.38
N ARG A 83 7.42 -12.18 3.38
CA ARG A 83 8.05 -12.98 4.44
C ARG A 83 9.56 -12.79 4.46
N THR A 84 10.21 -12.80 3.30
CA THR A 84 11.65 -12.56 3.18
C THR A 84 12.01 -11.14 3.61
N LEU A 85 11.20 -10.14 3.22
CA LEU A 85 11.36 -8.75 3.64
C LEU A 85 11.29 -8.63 5.17
N ALA A 86 10.28 -9.24 5.81
CA ALA A 86 10.13 -9.21 7.26
C ALA A 86 11.36 -9.78 7.96
N LEU A 87 11.83 -10.97 7.54
CA LEU A 87 13.01 -11.62 8.12
C LEU A 87 14.29 -10.80 7.90
N LEU A 88 14.52 -10.28 6.70
CA LEU A 88 15.69 -9.47 6.39
C LEU A 88 15.69 -8.15 7.17
N LEU A 89 14.56 -7.45 7.23
CA LEU A 89 14.46 -6.21 8.01
C LEU A 89 14.68 -6.48 9.51
N ALA A 90 14.12 -7.57 10.05
CA ALA A 90 14.34 -7.97 11.43
C ALA A 90 15.82 -8.27 11.71
N ALA A 91 16.47 -9.08 10.85
CA ALA A 91 17.88 -9.42 10.97
C ALA A 91 18.77 -8.16 10.92
N LEU A 92 18.53 -7.27 9.97
CA LEU A 92 19.29 -6.02 9.84
C LEU A 92 19.03 -5.07 11.02
N TRP A 93 17.80 -5.05 11.56
CA TRP A 93 17.43 -4.22 12.71
C TRP A 93 18.11 -4.70 13.99
N LEU A 94 18.08 -6.01 14.24
CA LEU A 94 18.79 -6.63 15.36
C LEU A 94 20.31 -6.46 15.23
N ALA A 95 20.90 -6.75 14.06
CA ALA A 95 22.33 -6.59 13.82
C ALA A 95 22.79 -5.14 14.08
N ARG A 96 21.99 -4.16 13.66
CA ARG A 96 22.26 -2.75 13.93
C ARG A 96 22.17 -2.43 15.42
N GLY A 97 21.17 -2.95 16.13
CA GLY A 97 21.02 -2.73 17.56
C GLY A 97 22.15 -3.33 18.40
N VAL A 98 22.60 -4.55 18.06
CA VAL A 98 23.76 -5.19 18.69
C VAL A 98 25.03 -4.38 18.46
N LEU A 99 25.25 -3.90 17.23
CA LEU A 99 26.43 -3.12 16.87
C LEU A 99 26.46 -1.74 17.55
N GLU A 100 25.31 -1.07 17.63
CA GLU A 100 25.17 0.23 18.29
C GLU A 100 25.05 0.10 19.82
N ARG A 101 24.97 -1.14 20.35
CA ARG A 101 24.71 -1.47 21.77
C ARG A 101 23.45 -0.79 22.34
N GLN A 102 22.51 -0.45 21.46
CA GLN A 102 21.26 0.19 21.81
C GLN A 102 20.18 -0.23 20.81
N LEU A 103 19.04 -0.68 21.32
CA LEU A 103 17.85 -0.97 20.52
C LEU A 103 16.84 0.16 20.72
N LEU A 104 16.90 1.15 19.85
CA LEU A 104 15.92 2.24 19.83
C LEU A 104 14.63 1.75 19.16
N VAL A 105 13.60 1.50 19.96
CA VAL A 105 12.26 1.12 19.50
C VAL A 105 11.39 2.37 19.44
N ARG A 106 10.93 2.73 18.25
CA ARG A 106 9.92 3.76 18.05
C ARG A 106 8.56 3.15 18.32
N ARG A 107 7.75 3.84 19.12
CA ARG A 107 6.37 3.45 19.45
C ARG A 107 5.39 4.37 18.75
N THR A 108 4.28 3.80 18.29
CA THR A 108 3.16 4.55 17.71
C THR A 108 1.85 4.06 18.32
N LEU A 109 0.83 4.92 18.34
CA LEU A 109 -0.51 4.52 18.83
C LEU A 109 -1.14 3.40 17.99
N LEU A 110 -0.68 3.23 16.73
CA LEU A 110 -1.17 2.18 15.82
C LEU A 110 -0.68 0.77 16.19
N GLU A 111 0.32 0.65 17.07
CA GLU A 111 0.77 -0.68 17.54
C GLU A 111 -0.32 -1.40 18.34
N ILE A 112 -1.15 -0.67 19.09
CA ILE A 112 -2.21 -1.24 19.91
C ILE A 112 -3.29 -1.93 19.06
N PRO A 113 -3.96 -1.25 18.10
CA PRO A 113 -4.96 -1.92 17.25
C PRO A 113 -4.33 -3.02 16.38
N LEU A 114 -3.09 -2.86 15.94
CA LEU A 114 -2.39 -3.92 15.20
C LEU A 114 -2.15 -5.16 16.06
N LEU A 115 -1.68 -4.99 17.30
CA LEU A 115 -1.49 -6.10 18.23
C LEU A 115 -2.82 -6.75 18.59
N ALA A 116 -3.86 -5.96 18.83
CA ALA A 116 -5.21 -6.47 19.07
C ALA A 116 -5.71 -7.32 17.89
N PHE A 117 -5.47 -6.88 16.65
CA PHE A 117 -5.82 -7.64 15.45
C PHE A 117 -5.04 -8.95 15.35
N VAL A 118 -3.72 -8.95 15.57
CA VAL A 118 -2.89 -10.17 15.56
C VAL A 118 -3.30 -11.14 16.67
N VAL A 119 -3.57 -10.64 17.88
CA VAL A 119 -4.04 -11.46 19.00
C VAL A 119 -5.42 -12.04 18.70
N SER A 120 -6.33 -11.26 18.14
CA SER A 120 -7.65 -11.73 17.71
C SER A 120 -7.52 -12.85 16.66
N ALA A 121 -6.67 -12.67 15.66
CA ALA A 121 -6.39 -13.70 14.66
C ALA A 121 -5.75 -14.95 15.29
N GLY A 122 -4.87 -14.77 16.27
CA GLY A 122 -4.24 -15.86 17.03
C GLY A 122 -5.27 -16.68 17.81
N ILE A 123 -6.16 -16.01 18.55
CA ILE A 123 -7.27 -16.64 19.27
C ILE A 123 -8.18 -17.39 18.28
N SER A 124 -8.58 -16.74 17.19
CA SER A 124 -9.40 -17.37 16.14
C SER A 124 -8.72 -18.61 15.53
N THR A 125 -7.40 -18.58 15.36
CA THR A 125 -6.61 -19.74 14.88
C THR A 125 -6.58 -20.89 15.88
N LEU A 126 -6.49 -20.60 17.19
CA LEU A 126 -6.52 -21.64 18.24
C LEU A 126 -7.85 -22.40 18.24
N PHE A 127 -8.95 -21.70 17.99
CA PHE A 127 -10.30 -22.26 17.93
C PHE A 127 -10.80 -22.55 16.50
N ALA A 128 -9.88 -22.57 15.52
CA ALA A 128 -10.20 -22.76 14.13
C ALA A 128 -10.81 -24.15 13.87
N VAL A 129 -11.71 -24.23 12.89
CA VAL A 129 -12.25 -25.54 12.43
C VAL A 129 -11.16 -26.38 11.77
N ASN A 130 -10.16 -25.73 11.19
CA ASN A 130 -8.96 -26.39 10.68
C ASN A 130 -7.73 -25.54 11.05
N HIS A 131 -6.91 -26.03 11.98
CA HIS A 131 -5.74 -25.31 12.47
C HIS A 131 -4.68 -25.04 11.39
N ASN A 132 -4.48 -25.97 10.45
CA ASN A 132 -3.53 -25.79 9.35
C ASN A 132 -4.00 -24.67 8.41
N LEU A 133 -5.30 -24.65 8.11
CA LEU A 133 -5.91 -23.59 7.32
C LEU A 133 -5.83 -22.24 8.05
N GLY A 134 -6.19 -22.19 9.33
CA GLY A 134 -6.08 -20.97 10.15
C GLY A 134 -4.65 -20.43 10.27
N LEU A 135 -3.65 -21.32 10.34
CA LEU A 135 -2.25 -20.94 10.49
C LEU A 135 -1.62 -20.48 9.17
N ILE A 136 -1.80 -21.25 8.10
CA ILE A 136 -1.10 -21.08 6.81
C ILE A 136 -1.95 -20.30 5.80
N GLY A 137 -3.25 -20.55 5.79
CA GLY A 137 -4.21 -20.10 4.78
C GLY A 137 -4.49 -21.15 3.71
N ALA A 138 -5.55 -20.94 2.94
CA ALA A 138 -5.93 -21.76 1.81
C ALA A 138 -4.86 -21.63 0.71
N TYR A 139 -4.62 -22.72 -0.01
CA TYR A 139 -3.82 -22.65 -1.23
C TYR A 139 -4.42 -21.60 -2.17
N ASP A 140 -3.58 -20.77 -2.81
CA ASP A 140 -3.94 -19.58 -3.62
C ASP A 140 -4.35 -18.30 -2.87
N ARG A 141 -4.58 -18.36 -1.55
CA ARG A 141 -4.88 -17.19 -0.70
C ARG A 141 -3.78 -16.91 0.31
N TYR A 142 -3.39 -17.95 1.05
CA TYR A 142 -2.42 -17.89 2.15
C TYR A 142 -2.74 -16.79 3.17
N GLU A 143 -4.00 -16.54 3.48
CA GLU A 143 -4.42 -15.45 4.39
C GLU A 143 -4.54 -15.92 5.86
N GLY A 144 -3.76 -16.95 6.23
CA GLY A 144 -3.67 -17.46 7.58
C GLY A 144 -2.93 -16.52 8.56
N LEU A 145 -2.86 -16.92 9.83
CA LEU A 145 -2.19 -16.20 10.91
C LEU A 145 -0.75 -15.81 10.57
N LEU A 146 0.02 -16.69 9.92
CA LEU A 146 1.41 -16.39 9.55
C LEU A 146 1.52 -15.18 8.63
N THR A 147 0.55 -14.98 7.74
CA THR A 147 0.51 -13.85 6.82
C THR A 147 0.09 -12.58 7.53
N ILE A 148 -0.88 -12.66 8.44
CA ILE A 148 -1.27 -11.54 9.33
C ILE A 148 -0.08 -11.07 10.18
N VAL A 149 0.65 -12.00 10.80
CA VAL A 149 1.87 -11.71 11.56
C VAL A 149 2.96 -11.11 10.67
N SER A 150 3.10 -11.59 9.43
CA SER A 150 4.06 -11.05 8.47
C SER A 150 3.73 -9.60 8.11
N TYR A 151 2.46 -9.27 7.87
CA TYR A 151 2.02 -7.89 7.63
C TYR A 151 2.28 -6.99 8.83
N ALA A 152 1.98 -7.46 10.05
CA ALA A 152 2.27 -6.73 11.28
C ALA A 152 3.77 -6.49 11.47
N ALA A 153 4.61 -7.50 11.19
CA ALA A 153 6.06 -7.40 11.25
C ALA A 153 6.60 -6.40 10.23
N VAL A 154 6.16 -6.45 8.97
CA VAL A 154 6.58 -5.49 7.93
C VAL A 154 6.19 -4.07 8.30
N PHE A 155 4.96 -3.86 8.79
CA PHE A 155 4.53 -2.55 9.29
C PHE A 155 5.46 -2.04 10.40
N TRP A 156 5.64 -2.84 11.46
CA TRP A 156 6.41 -2.43 12.62
C TRP A 156 7.88 -2.18 12.26
N LEU A 157 8.50 -3.06 11.48
CA LEU A 157 9.88 -2.91 11.01
C LEU A 157 10.06 -1.71 10.05
N THR A 158 9.03 -1.38 9.28
CA THR A 158 9.01 -0.16 8.46
C THR A 158 9.05 1.08 9.34
N VAL A 159 8.27 1.14 10.42
CA VAL A 159 8.31 2.21 11.42
C VAL A 159 9.71 2.34 12.06
N GLN A 160 10.38 1.22 12.34
CA GLN A 160 11.75 1.25 12.87
C GLN A 160 12.81 1.69 11.84
N THR A 161 12.52 1.54 10.55
CA THR A 161 13.46 1.82 9.45
C THR A 161 13.38 3.27 8.97
N LEU A 162 12.17 3.82 8.86
CA LEU A 162 11.93 5.17 8.36
C LEU A 162 12.28 6.20 9.44
N ARG A 163 13.07 7.22 9.06
CA ARG A 163 13.65 8.18 10.02
C ARG A 163 12.86 9.48 10.14
N GLY A 164 12.08 9.83 9.12
CA GLY A 164 11.25 11.04 9.07
C GLY A 164 10.41 11.14 7.79
N PRO A 165 9.70 12.27 7.59
CA PRO A 165 8.77 12.48 6.48
C PRO A 165 9.40 12.24 5.10
N ASP A 166 10.62 12.73 4.87
CA ASP A 166 11.30 12.59 3.57
C ASP A 166 11.54 11.12 3.20
N SER A 167 11.93 10.29 4.17
CA SER A 167 12.14 8.86 3.93
C SER A 167 10.84 8.12 3.65
N ALA A 168 9.74 8.54 4.28
CA ALA A 168 8.42 7.99 4.00
C ALA A 168 7.93 8.41 2.61
N GLN A 169 8.09 9.68 2.24
CA GLN A 169 7.77 10.17 0.90
C GLN A 169 8.59 9.47 -0.19
N ALA A 170 9.89 9.23 0.05
CA ALA A 170 10.72 8.47 -0.88
C ALA A 170 10.18 7.05 -1.10
N LEU A 171 9.78 6.35 -0.03
CA LEU A 171 9.17 5.02 -0.13
C LEU A 171 7.83 5.05 -0.87
N LEU A 172 6.99 6.05 -0.59
CA LEU A 172 5.72 6.24 -1.30
C LEU A 172 5.96 6.46 -2.80
N ARG A 173 6.91 7.31 -3.18
CA ARG A 173 7.27 7.54 -4.59
C ARG A 173 7.74 6.26 -5.28
N VAL A 174 8.48 5.39 -4.58
CA VAL A 174 8.85 4.07 -5.11
C VAL A 174 7.61 3.21 -5.38
N LEU A 175 6.63 3.19 -4.47
CA LEU A 175 5.34 2.52 -4.69
C LEU A 175 4.55 3.13 -5.84
N LEU A 176 4.59 4.46 -6.02
CA LEU A 176 3.93 5.15 -7.14
C LEU A 176 4.54 4.73 -8.48
N VAL A 177 5.87 4.68 -8.57
CA VAL A 177 6.56 4.23 -9.80
C VAL A 177 6.27 2.74 -10.05
N SER A 178 6.28 1.90 -9.03
CA SER A 178 5.91 0.49 -9.17
C SER A 178 4.46 0.32 -9.65
N GLY A 179 3.53 1.07 -9.06
CA GLY A 179 2.13 1.07 -9.47
C GLY A 179 1.92 1.59 -10.89
N TYR A 180 2.74 2.54 -11.34
CA TYR A 180 2.73 2.99 -12.73
C TYR A 180 3.12 1.86 -13.69
N VAL A 181 4.22 1.15 -13.39
CA VAL A 181 4.66 0.00 -14.21
C VAL A 181 3.59 -1.10 -14.20
N ALA A 182 2.99 -1.39 -13.05
CA ALA A 182 1.90 -2.35 -12.93
C ALA A 182 0.67 -1.95 -13.77
N ALA A 183 0.32 -0.65 -13.76
CA ALA A 183 -0.79 -0.11 -14.53
C ALA A 183 -0.53 -0.19 -16.05
N VAL A 184 0.67 0.17 -16.52
CA VAL A 184 1.07 0.02 -17.93
C VAL A 184 0.94 -1.44 -18.38
N PHE A 185 1.48 -2.36 -17.58
CA PHE A 185 1.38 -3.80 -17.86
C PHE A 185 -0.07 -4.28 -17.90
N ALA A 186 -0.91 -3.84 -16.96
CA ALA A 186 -2.33 -4.20 -16.90
C ALA A 186 -3.13 -3.67 -18.10
N ILE A 187 -2.85 -2.45 -18.57
CA ILE A 187 -3.48 -1.89 -19.77
C ILE A 187 -3.10 -2.72 -20.99
N GLY A 188 -1.81 -2.99 -21.19
CA GLY A 188 -1.33 -3.83 -22.29
C GLY A 188 -1.97 -5.22 -22.27
N GLN A 189 -2.02 -5.85 -21.10
CA GLN A 189 -2.69 -7.14 -20.90
C GLN A 189 -4.17 -7.09 -21.27
N ALA A 190 -4.91 -6.08 -20.82
CA ALA A 190 -6.35 -5.96 -21.11
C ALA A 190 -6.62 -5.75 -22.61
N LEU A 191 -5.85 -4.88 -23.27
CA LEU A 191 -6.03 -4.58 -24.69
C LEU A 191 -5.68 -5.79 -25.56
N LEU A 192 -4.54 -6.45 -25.31
CA LEU A 192 -4.11 -7.62 -26.07
C LEU A 192 -5.08 -8.80 -25.88
N ALA A 193 -5.56 -9.05 -24.66
CA ALA A 193 -6.53 -10.11 -24.42
C ALA A 193 -7.86 -9.81 -25.11
N SER A 194 -8.34 -8.56 -25.04
CA SER A 194 -9.58 -8.15 -25.71
C SER A 194 -9.49 -8.27 -27.24
N ALA A 195 -8.33 -7.96 -27.82
CA ALA A 195 -8.10 -8.08 -29.26
C ALA A 195 -8.14 -9.53 -29.77
N HIS A 196 -7.79 -10.51 -28.93
CA HIS A 196 -7.89 -11.94 -29.27
C HIS A 196 -9.30 -12.53 -29.08
N GLY A 197 -10.26 -11.73 -28.60
CA GLY A 197 -11.62 -12.17 -28.31
C GLY A 197 -11.72 -12.84 -26.94
N VAL A 198 -12.60 -12.29 -26.10
CA VAL A 198 -12.93 -12.85 -24.77
C VAL A 198 -14.44 -12.97 -24.62
N GLY A 199 -14.88 -13.73 -23.60
CA GLY A 199 -16.30 -13.93 -23.34
C GLY A 199 -17.08 -12.61 -23.16
N ALA A 200 -18.27 -12.54 -23.77
CA ALA A 200 -19.14 -11.36 -23.73
C ALA A 200 -19.75 -11.07 -22.34
N GLY A 201 -19.90 -12.10 -21.51
CA GLY A 201 -20.52 -11.99 -20.19
C GLY A 201 -19.65 -11.32 -19.12
N GLU A 202 -20.29 -10.86 -18.03
CA GLU A 202 -19.60 -10.50 -16.80
C GLU A 202 -19.01 -11.75 -16.13
N SER A 203 -17.70 -11.74 -15.94
CA SER A 203 -16.99 -12.75 -15.16
C SER A 203 -15.95 -12.09 -14.24
N ALA A 204 -15.20 -12.93 -13.52
CA ALA A 204 -14.05 -12.47 -12.74
C ALA A 204 -13.02 -11.72 -13.61
N PHE A 205 -12.89 -12.07 -14.90
CA PHE A 205 -11.83 -11.58 -15.80
C PHE A 205 -12.34 -10.87 -17.05
N THR A 206 -13.63 -10.95 -17.36
CA THR A 206 -14.22 -10.36 -18.56
C THR A 206 -15.43 -9.50 -18.23
N PHE A 207 -15.71 -8.52 -19.07
CA PHE A 207 -16.95 -7.77 -19.03
C PHE A 207 -17.28 -7.20 -20.40
N SER A 208 -18.49 -7.46 -20.89
CA SER A 208 -19.00 -6.86 -22.13
C SER A 208 -18.06 -7.07 -23.33
N GLY A 209 -17.50 -8.28 -23.44
CA GLY A 209 -16.57 -8.64 -24.53
C GLY A 209 -15.15 -8.07 -24.37
N LEU A 210 -14.83 -7.49 -23.22
CA LEU A 210 -13.50 -6.96 -22.91
C LEU A 210 -12.85 -7.71 -21.76
N ALA A 211 -11.54 -7.88 -21.84
CA ALA A 211 -10.74 -8.38 -20.73
C ALA A 211 -10.59 -7.27 -19.68
N ARG A 212 -10.82 -7.62 -18.42
CA ARG A 212 -10.64 -6.72 -17.28
C ARG A 212 -9.14 -6.59 -16.99
N ALA A 213 -8.68 -5.36 -16.81
CA ALA A 213 -7.30 -5.10 -16.42
C ALA A 213 -7.01 -5.71 -15.04
N GLN A 214 -6.00 -6.59 -15.00
CA GLN A 214 -5.51 -7.23 -13.78
C GLN A 214 -3.99 -7.19 -13.67
N GLY A 215 -3.28 -7.23 -14.81
CA GLY A 215 -1.83 -7.16 -14.86
C GLY A 215 -1.13 -8.17 -13.94
N THR A 216 -0.13 -7.69 -13.22
CA THR A 216 0.67 -8.50 -12.28
C THR A 216 -0.06 -8.84 -10.98
N MET A 217 -1.25 -8.29 -10.75
CA MET A 217 -2.05 -8.60 -9.55
C MET A 217 -2.88 -9.87 -9.69
N GLY A 218 -3.07 -10.40 -10.91
CA GLY A 218 -3.84 -11.63 -11.16
C GLY A 218 -5.33 -11.56 -10.79
N ASN A 219 -5.82 -10.37 -10.42
CA ASN A 219 -7.21 -10.13 -10.08
C ASN A 219 -7.57 -8.65 -10.31
N PRO A 220 -8.63 -8.33 -11.08
CA PRO A 220 -9.02 -6.94 -11.31
C PRO A 220 -9.39 -6.17 -10.03
N ASN A 221 -10.00 -6.82 -9.04
CA ASN A 221 -10.35 -6.18 -7.77
C ASN A 221 -9.09 -5.77 -6.97
N LEU A 222 -8.06 -6.62 -6.96
CA LEU A 222 -6.80 -6.31 -6.27
C LEU A 222 -6.06 -5.16 -6.95
N LEU A 223 -5.94 -5.19 -8.29
CA LEU A 223 -5.36 -4.09 -9.06
C LEU A 223 -6.11 -2.78 -8.81
N ALA A 224 -7.44 -2.81 -8.95
CA ALA A 224 -8.25 -1.60 -8.81
C ALA A 224 -8.16 -0.99 -7.42
N THR A 225 -8.20 -1.82 -6.37
CA THR A 225 -8.06 -1.36 -4.98
C THR A 225 -6.69 -0.75 -4.74
N PHE A 226 -5.63 -1.39 -5.24
CA PHE A 226 -4.27 -0.87 -5.14
C PHE A 226 -4.12 0.49 -5.84
N LEU A 227 -4.58 0.62 -7.09
CA LEU A 227 -4.51 1.87 -7.85
C LEU A 227 -5.37 2.98 -7.23
N ALA A 228 -6.55 2.63 -6.68
CA ALA A 228 -7.41 3.57 -5.97
C ALA A 228 -6.73 4.15 -4.72
N MET A 229 -5.92 3.36 -4.01
CA MET A 229 -5.12 3.86 -2.88
C MET A 229 -3.96 4.76 -3.32
N LEU A 230 -3.34 4.48 -4.46
CA LEU A 230 -2.20 5.28 -4.96
C LEU A 230 -2.63 6.60 -5.62
N ALA A 231 -3.77 6.62 -6.32
CA ALA A 231 -4.27 7.79 -7.05
C ALA A 231 -4.26 9.11 -6.25
N PRO A 232 -4.80 9.19 -5.01
CA PRO A 232 -4.73 10.43 -4.22
C PRO A 232 -3.31 10.86 -3.87
N LEU A 233 -2.38 9.90 -3.70
CA LEU A 233 -0.98 10.20 -3.41
C LEU A 233 -0.26 10.78 -4.63
N VAL A 234 -0.55 10.26 -5.83
CA VAL A 234 -0.05 10.83 -7.09
C VAL A 234 -0.57 12.25 -7.29
N LEU A 235 -1.86 12.47 -7.02
CA LEU A 235 -2.45 13.82 -7.09
C LEU A 235 -1.74 14.78 -6.13
N ASN A 236 -1.44 14.35 -4.89
CA ASN A 236 -0.71 15.18 -3.94
C ASN A 236 0.69 15.55 -4.45
N GLU A 237 1.42 14.62 -5.06
CA GLU A 237 2.73 14.89 -5.67
C GLU A 237 2.62 15.83 -6.88
N ALA A 238 1.59 15.67 -7.72
CA ALA A 238 1.33 16.55 -8.86
C ALA A 238 1.03 17.99 -8.43
N ILE A 239 0.21 18.19 -7.39
CA ILE A 239 -0.13 19.52 -6.86
C ILE A 239 1.07 20.14 -6.12
N GLY A 240 1.85 19.32 -5.41
CA GLY A 240 3.02 19.78 -4.65
C GLY A 240 4.26 20.10 -5.49
N SER A 241 4.30 19.67 -6.75
CA SER A 241 5.46 19.85 -7.63
C SER A 241 5.60 21.28 -8.14
N ALA A 242 6.73 21.92 -7.86
CA ALA A 242 7.06 23.26 -8.36
C ALA A 242 7.52 23.25 -9.83
N SER A 243 8.22 22.19 -10.26
CA SER A 243 8.69 22.04 -11.63
C SER A 243 7.55 21.61 -12.55
N PHE A 244 7.41 22.30 -13.68
CA PHE A 244 6.44 21.98 -14.73
C PHE A 244 6.59 20.53 -15.21
N TRP A 245 7.82 20.10 -15.52
CA TRP A 245 8.10 18.75 -16.00
C TRP A 245 7.79 17.68 -14.97
N MET A 246 8.12 17.93 -13.70
CA MET A 246 7.81 16.99 -12.62
C MET A 246 6.29 16.88 -12.40
N ARG A 247 5.59 18.00 -12.45
CA ARG A 247 4.13 18.03 -12.38
C ARG A 247 3.50 17.28 -13.55
N PHE A 248 3.99 17.49 -14.77
CA PHE A 248 3.54 16.78 -15.96
C PHE A 248 3.76 15.26 -15.83
N ALA A 249 4.93 14.84 -15.33
CA ALA A 249 5.22 13.43 -15.09
C ALA A 249 4.22 12.81 -14.09
N TRP A 250 3.91 13.46 -12.98
CA TRP A 250 2.90 12.96 -12.03
C TRP A 250 1.48 12.95 -12.59
N ILE A 251 1.12 13.92 -13.43
CA ILE A 251 -0.17 13.91 -14.14
C ILE A 251 -0.24 12.71 -15.09
N ASN A 252 0.84 12.41 -15.81
CA ASN A 252 0.91 11.22 -16.65
C ASN A 252 0.77 9.93 -15.82
N VAL A 253 1.45 9.83 -14.67
CA VAL A 253 1.30 8.70 -13.75
C VAL A 253 -0.16 8.54 -13.33
N LEU A 254 -0.82 9.63 -12.94
CA LEU A 254 -2.23 9.62 -12.53
C LEU A 254 -3.14 9.19 -13.68
N ALA A 255 -2.90 9.69 -14.89
CA ALA A 255 -3.69 9.35 -16.07
C ALA A 255 -3.58 7.86 -16.41
N VAL A 256 -2.36 7.30 -16.41
CA VAL A 256 -2.13 5.88 -16.68
C VAL A 256 -2.75 4.98 -15.60
N MET A 257 -2.56 5.32 -14.32
CA MET A 257 -3.23 4.59 -13.23
C MET A 257 -4.75 4.67 -13.33
N SER A 258 -5.30 5.83 -13.67
CA SER A 258 -6.75 6.02 -13.82
C SER A 258 -7.30 5.22 -15.00
N LEU A 259 -6.58 5.14 -16.12
CA LEU A 259 -6.98 4.31 -17.26
C LEU A 259 -6.97 2.82 -16.90
N ALA A 260 -5.92 2.32 -16.24
CA ALA A 260 -5.88 0.95 -15.76
C ALA A 260 -7.02 0.65 -14.76
N LEU A 261 -7.30 1.61 -13.86
CA LEU A 261 -8.42 1.53 -12.93
C LEU A 261 -9.76 1.45 -13.67
N LEU A 262 -9.99 2.27 -14.71
CA LEU A 262 -11.19 2.18 -15.55
C LEU A 262 -11.27 0.84 -16.30
N LEU A 263 -10.17 0.35 -16.87
CA LEU A 263 -10.18 -0.94 -17.57
C LEU A 263 -10.35 -2.16 -16.63
N SER A 264 -10.25 -1.98 -15.31
CA SER A 264 -10.54 -3.06 -14.33
C SER A 264 -12.04 -3.37 -14.21
N PHE A 265 -12.91 -2.43 -14.60
CA PHE A 265 -14.36 -2.50 -14.43
C PHE A 265 -14.85 -2.72 -12.98
N VAL A 266 -14.05 -2.29 -11.98
CA VAL A 266 -14.38 -2.39 -10.55
C VAL A 266 -15.05 -1.11 -10.05
N ARG A 267 -16.38 -1.11 -10.04
CA ARG A 267 -17.24 0.03 -9.63
C ARG A 267 -16.83 0.68 -8.30
N ALA A 268 -16.71 -0.13 -7.25
CA ALA A 268 -16.39 0.36 -5.90
C ALA A 268 -15.02 1.07 -5.85
N ALA A 269 -14.05 0.60 -6.62
CA ALA A 269 -12.73 1.22 -6.69
C ALA A 269 -12.75 2.55 -7.46
N TRP A 270 -13.59 2.68 -8.50
CA TRP A 270 -13.79 3.95 -9.18
C TRP A 270 -14.38 5.01 -8.25
N VAL A 271 -15.43 4.64 -7.51
CA VAL A 271 -16.08 5.52 -6.53
C VAL A 271 -15.09 5.89 -5.42
N GLY A 272 -14.38 4.92 -4.85
CA GLY A 272 -13.38 5.15 -3.81
C GLY A 272 -12.25 6.08 -4.26
N ALA A 273 -11.70 5.86 -5.46
CA ALA A 273 -10.69 6.73 -6.05
C ALA A 273 -11.22 8.15 -6.30
N ALA A 274 -12.43 8.29 -6.85
CA ALA A 274 -13.05 9.59 -7.10
C ALA A 274 -13.24 10.40 -5.81
N VAL A 275 -13.76 9.76 -4.76
CA VAL A 275 -13.91 10.39 -3.44
C VAL A 275 -12.55 10.77 -2.85
N ALA A 276 -11.56 9.88 -2.90
CA ALA A 276 -10.22 10.17 -2.37
C ALA A 276 -9.51 11.31 -3.12
N LEU A 277 -9.62 11.34 -4.45
CA LEU A 277 -9.10 12.42 -5.29
C LEU A 277 -9.81 13.75 -4.99
N ALA A 278 -11.12 13.74 -4.77
CA ALA A 278 -11.88 14.93 -4.37
C ALA A 278 -11.42 15.46 -3.01
N ILE A 279 -11.25 14.58 -2.02
CA ILE A 279 -10.74 14.94 -0.68
C ILE A 279 -9.36 15.60 -0.78
N VAL A 280 -8.39 14.94 -1.43
CA VAL A 280 -7.03 15.48 -1.56
C VAL A 280 -7.01 16.75 -2.39
N GLY A 281 -7.72 16.78 -3.51
CA GLY A 281 -7.86 17.95 -4.36
C GLY A 281 -8.35 19.15 -3.56
N PHE A 282 -9.49 19.00 -2.87
CA PHE A 282 -10.11 20.06 -2.07
C PHE A 282 -9.27 20.50 -0.88
N ALA A 283 -8.57 19.58 -0.21
CA ALA A 283 -7.69 19.87 0.91
C ALA A 283 -6.45 20.69 0.49
N ARG A 284 -5.98 20.53 -0.76
CA ARG A 284 -4.74 21.16 -1.24
C ARG A 284 -4.96 22.44 -2.06
N VAL A 285 -6.14 22.68 -2.62
CA VAL A 285 -6.43 23.95 -3.30
C VAL A 285 -6.80 25.08 -2.34
N ARG A 286 -6.21 26.27 -2.58
CA ARG A 286 -6.60 27.50 -1.88
C ARG A 286 -8.10 27.76 -2.03
N PRO A 287 -8.81 28.29 -1.01
CA PRO A 287 -10.27 28.43 -1.02
C PRO A 287 -10.82 29.11 -2.27
N TRP A 288 -10.16 30.16 -2.76
CA TRP A 288 -10.58 30.91 -3.94
C TRP A 288 -10.43 30.15 -5.28
N ARG A 289 -9.68 29.04 -5.33
CA ARG A 289 -9.53 28.20 -6.53
C ARG A 289 -10.47 26.99 -6.55
N LYS A 290 -11.15 26.72 -5.45
CA LYS A 290 -12.13 25.62 -5.32
C LYS A 290 -13.23 25.64 -6.40
N PRO A 291 -13.85 26.78 -6.75
CA PRO A 291 -14.85 26.78 -7.83
C PRO A 291 -14.26 26.39 -9.19
N ARG A 292 -13.00 26.78 -9.48
CA ARG A 292 -12.31 26.40 -10.74
C ARG A 292 -11.95 24.92 -10.79
N LEU A 293 -11.57 24.33 -9.66
CA LEU A 293 -11.35 22.89 -9.55
C LEU A 293 -12.65 22.13 -9.82
N LEU A 294 -13.75 22.58 -9.22
CA LEU A 294 -15.07 21.95 -9.36
C LEU A 294 -15.57 22.00 -10.81
N VAL A 295 -15.44 23.17 -11.47
CA VAL A 295 -15.72 23.31 -12.91
C VAL A 295 -14.79 22.41 -13.73
N GLY A 296 -13.49 22.40 -13.46
CA GLY A 296 -12.53 21.56 -14.18
C GLY A 296 -12.82 20.06 -14.06
N THR A 297 -13.23 19.59 -12.89
CA THR A 297 -13.64 18.19 -12.66
C THR A 297 -14.92 17.88 -13.43
N VAL A 298 -15.94 18.74 -13.37
CA VAL A 298 -17.19 18.58 -14.13
C VAL A 298 -16.91 18.55 -15.64
N THR A 299 -16.09 19.47 -16.15
CA THR A 299 -15.70 19.49 -17.56
C THR A 299 -14.90 18.25 -17.96
N ALA A 300 -13.96 17.77 -17.13
CA ALA A 300 -13.20 16.57 -17.41
C ALA A 300 -14.08 15.31 -17.44
N VAL A 301 -15.04 15.20 -16.52
CA VAL A 301 -16.04 14.11 -16.51
C VAL A 301 -16.95 14.20 -17.73
N ALA A 302 -17.41 15.40 -18.10
CA ALA A 302 -18.22 15.61 -19.30
C ALA A 302 -17.45 15.27 -20.59
N LEU A 303 -16.18 15.67 -20.69
CA LEU A 303 -15.31 15.33 -21.81
C LEU A 303 -14.99 13.83 -21.88
N ALA A 304 -14.72 13.19 -20.74
CA ALA A 304 -14.57 11.74 -20.69
C ALA A 304 -15.86 11.04 -21.13
N GLY A 305 -17.03 11.48 -20.64
CA GLY A 305 -18.33 10.99 -21.09
C GLY A 305 -18.55 11.17 -22.59
N ALA A 306 -18.24 12.34 -23.14
CA ALA A 306 -18.36 12.62 -24.57
C ALA A 306 -17.43 11.74 -25.41
N VAL A 307 -16.16 11.59 -25.02
CA VAL A 307 -15.19 10.72 -25.71
C VAL A 307 -15.62 9.26 -25.68
N LEU A 308 -16.25 8.80 -24.59
CA LEU A 308 -16.78 7.44 -24.46
C LEU A 308 -18.05 7.19 -25.30
N THR A 309 -18.70 8.24 -25.82
CA THR A 309 -19.86 8.14 -26.72
C THR A 309 -19.50 8.28 -28.21
N VAL A 310 -18.25 8.59 -28.55
CA VAL A 310 -17.82 8.69 -29.95
C VAL A 310 -17.76 7.28 -30.56
N PRO A 311 -18.51 6.99 -31.64
CA PRO A 311 -18.45 5.69 -32.31
C PRO A 311 -17.05 5.47 -32.88
N THR A 312 -16.26 4.60 -32.26
CA THR A 312 -14.96 4.20 -32.82
C THR A 312 -15.21 3.27 -34.00
N ARG A 313 -14.91 3.75 -35.22
CA ARG A 313 -14.85 2.93 -36.43
C ARG A 313 -13.68 1.94 -36.29
N GLY A 314 -13.88 0.83 -35.59
CA GLY A 314 -12.78 -0.11 -35.30
C GLY A 314 -12.99 -1.23 -34.27
N GLY A 315 -14.19 -1.43 -33.71
CA GLY A 315 -14.55 -2.73 -33.12
C GLY A 315 -14.17 -3.02 -31.65
N LEU A 316 -13.72 -2.05 -30.86
CA LEU A 316 -13.63 -2.20 -29.40
C LEU A 316 -14.64 -1.30 -28.69
N GLU A 317 -15.75 -1.88 -28.23
CA GLU A 317 -16.86 -1.19 -27.55
C GLU A 317 -16.53 -0.80 -26.09
N VAL A 318 -15.34 -0.25 -25.85
CA VAL A 318 -14.87 0.18 -24.53
C VAL A 318 -15.78 1.27 -23.96
N GLY A 319 -16.22 2.21 -24.80
CA GLY A 319 -17.16 3.27 -24.42
C GLY A 319 -18.47 2.75 -23.87
N HIS A 320 -19.17 1.89 -24.63
CA HIS A 320 -20.42 1.25 -24.21
C HIS A 320 -20.24 0.41 -22.94
N SER A 321 -19.15 -0.33 -22.84
CA SER A 321 -18.84 -1.13 -21.64
C SER A 321 -18.65 -0.25 -20.40
N ILE A 322 -17.91 0.84 -20.51
CA ILE A 322 -17.73 1.78 -19.39
C ILE A 322 -19.06 2.42 -19.01
N LEU A 323 -19.86 2.88 -19.98
CA LEU A 323 -21.18 3.47 -19.74
C LEU A 323 -22.14 2.48 -19.08
N ALA A 324 -22.21 1.24 -19.56
CA ALA A 324 -23.00 0.17 -18.95
C ALA A 324 -22.56 -0.07 -17.49
N ARG A 325 -21.25 -0.07 -17.24
CA ARG A 325 -20.72 -0.25 -15.90
C ARG A 325 -21.04 0.93 -14.97
N VAL A 326 -20.97 2.17 -15.48
CA VAL A 326 -21.37 3.38 -14.74
C VAL A 326 -22.86 3.34 -14.40
N GLY A 327 -23.72 2.99 -15.36
CA GLY A 327 -25.16 2.86 -15.13
C GLY A 327 -25.50 1.85 -14.02
N SER A 328 -24.72 0.77 -13.92
CA SER A 328 -24.89 -0.24 -12.87
C SER A 328 -24.31 0.14 -11.49
N ILE A 329 -23.76 1.35 -11.30
CA ILE A 329 -23.25 1.79 -9.99
C ILE A 329 -24.40 1.98 -8.99
N ALA A 330 -25.53 2.53 -9.46
CA ALA A 330 -26.70 2.81 -8.62
C ALA A 330 -27.57 1.58 -8.37
N ASP A 331 -27.36 0.48 -9.09
CA ASP A 331 -28.10 -0.77 -8.92
C ASP A 331 -27.29 -1.77 -8.06
N PRO A 332 -27.64 -1.94 -6.77
CA PRO A 332 -26.98 -2.91 -5.90
C PRO A 332 -27.30 -4.35 -6.27
N THR A 333 -28.33 -4.59 -7.10
CA THR A 333 -28.73 -5.93 -7.57
C THR A 333 -28.13 -6.30 -8.93
N ALA A 334 -27.35 -5.41 -9.55
CA ALA A 334 -26.71 -5.67 -10.84
C ALA A 334 -25.40 -6.48 -10.72
N GLY A 335 -25.36 -7.59 -11.46
CA GLY A 335 -24.16 -8.40 -11.68
C GLY A 335 -23.57 -8.96 -10.38
N SER A 336 -22.25 -8.88 -10.24
CA SER A 336 -21.52 -9.36 -9.05
C SER A 336 -21.96 -8.76 -7.70
N ASN A 337 -22.65 -7.62 -7.69
CA ASN A 337 -23.14 -7.01 -6.44
C ASN A 337 -24.30 -7.80 -5.82
N ALA A 338 -25.22 -8.35 -6.62
CA ALA A 338 -26.30 -9.20 -6.11
C ALA A 338 -25.74 -10.44 -5.41
N THR A 339 -24.74 -11.09 -6.02
CA THR A 339 -24.04 -12.22 -5.40
C THR A 339 -23.44 -11.82 -4.05
N ARG A 340 -22.76 -10.67 -3.97
CA ARG A 340 -22.17 -10.18 -2.71
C ARG A 340 -23.22 -9.86 -1.65
N LEU A 341 -24.32 -9.21 -2.02
CA LEU A 341 -25.39 -8.89 -1.06
C LEU A 341 -25.98 -10.16 -0.44
N HIS A 342 -26.19 -11.19 -1.26
CA HIS A 342 -26.62 -12.50 -0.77
C HIS A 342 -25.55 -13.17 0.10
N VAL A 343 -24.28 -13.13 -0.31
CA VAL A 343 -23.17 -13.67 0.50
C VAL A 343 -23.08 -12.97 1.85
N TRP A 344 -23.31 -11.65 1.91
CA TRP A 344 -23.30 -10.88 3.15
C TRP A 344 -24.43 -11.28 4.09
N GLN A 345 -25.63 -11.50 3.57
CA GLN A 345 -26.76 -12.00 4.37
C GLN A 345 -26.44 -13.35 5.01
N ASP A 346 -25.86 -14.27 4.25
CA ASP A 346 -25.44 -15.59 4.75
C ASP A 346 -24.27 -15.46 5.75
N SER A 347 -23.34 -14.53 5.49
CA SER A 347 -22.19 -14.24 6.36
C SER A 347 -22.61 -13.72 7.74
N VAL A 348 -23.69 -12.93 7.83
CA VAL A 348 -24.21 -12.47 9.13
C VAL A 348 -24.64 -13.66 10.00
N ARG A 349 -25.31 -14.66 9.41
CA ARG A 349 -25.68 -15.90 10.14
C ARG A 349 -24.45 -16.72 10.55
N LEU A 350 -23.44 -16.76 9.68
CA LEU A 350 -22.15 -17.40 9.96
C LEU A 350 -21.42 -16.70 11.12
N ILE A 351 -21.42 -15.37 11.16
CA ILE A 351 -20.79 -14.63 12.27
C ILE A 351 -21.58 -14.84 13.56
N ALA A 352 -22.91 -14.81 13.49
CA ALA A 352 -23.78 -14.98 14.65
C ALA A 352 -23.63 -16.35 15.34
N SER A 353 -23.18 -17.39 14.64
CA SER A 353 -22.94 -18.70 15.26
C SER A 353 -21.66 -18.75 16.10
N ARG A 354 -20.66 -17.90 15.82
CA ARG A 354 -19.38 -17.82 16.57
C ARG A 354 -18.80 -16.39 16.59
N PRO A 355 -19.47 -15.41 17.23
CA PRO A 355 -19.14 -13.98 17.06
C PRO A 355 -17.81 -13.55 17.69
N LEU A 356 -17.32 -14.26 18.72
CA LEU A 356 -16.10 -13.88 19.43
C LEU A 356 -14.87 -14.64 18.94
N LEU A 357 -14.99 -15.96 18.82
CA LEU A 357 -13.86 -16.84 18.48
C LEU A 357 -13.72 -17.05 16.97
N GLY A 358 -14.80 -16.87 16.20
CA GLY A 358 -14.79 -17.10 14.76
C GLY A 358 -14.51 -18.56 14.39
N TYR A 359 -13.96 -18.74 13.18
CA TYR A 359 -13.70 -20.05 12.59
C TYR A 359 -12.23 -20.27 12.19
N GLY A 360 -11.36 -19.33 12.49
CA GLY A 360 -9.96 -19.29 12.05
C GLY A 360 -9.79 -18.45 10.77
N PRO A 361 -8.68 -17.68 10.66
CA PRO A 361 -8.37 -16.94 9.44
C PRO A 361 -8.44 -17.83 8.18
N ASP A 362 -8.91 -17.26 7.07
CA ASP A 362 -8.99 -17.94 5.77
C ASP A 362 -9.92 -19.18 5.74
N SER A 363 -10.76 -19.37 6.76
CA SER A 363 -11.66 -20.54 6.86
C SER A 363 -13.04 -20.31 6.23
N PHE A 364 -13.30 -19.12 5.70
CA PHE A 364 -14.61 -18.76 5.13
C PHE A 364 -15.06 -19.76 4.05
N GLY A 365 -14.21 -20.11 3.08
CA GLY A 365 -14.57 -21.09 2.04
C GLY A 365 -14.84 -22.51 2.53
N LEU A 366 -14.34 -22.87 3.71
CA LEU A 366 -14.61 -24.16 4.36
C LEU A 366 -15.97 -24.15 5.07
N VAL A 367 -16.35 -23.01 5.67
CA VAL A 367 -17.49 -22.91 6.59
C VAL A 367 -18.74 -22.37 5.90
N TYR A 368 -18.59 -21.39 5.01
CA TYR A 368 -19.68 -20.72 4.31
C TYR A 368 -20.69 -21.66 3.64
N PRO A 369 -20.29 -22.81 3.03
CA PRO A 369 -21.26 -23.73 2.43
C PRO A 369 -22.35 -24.27 3.37
N HIS A 370 -22.15 -24.20 4.70
CA HIS A 370 -23.14 -24.64 5.68
C HIS A 370 -24.22 -23.57 5.96
N PHE A 371 -23.95 -22.32 5.58
CA PHE A 371 -24.81 -21.15 5.80
C PHE A 371 -25.41 -20.61 4.51
N GLN A 372 -24.93 -21.11 3.36
CA GLN A 372 -25.35 -20.66 2.05
C GLN A 372 -26.84 -20.97 1.82
N THR A 373 -27.62 -19.95 1.47
CA THR A 373 -29.01 -20.14 1.00
C THR A 373 -29.16 -19.93 -0.49
N GLY A 374 -28.11 -19.45 -1.17
CA GLY A 374 -28.10 -19.20 -2.60
C GLY A 374 -27.85 -20.48 -3.40
N ASN A 375 -28.55 -20.63 -4.52
CA ASN A 375 -28.30 -21.71 -5.47
C ASN A 375 -27.22 -21.26 -6.47
N TRP A 376 -25.95 -21.51 -6.13
CA TRP A 376 -24.82 -21.16 -6.97
C TRP A 376 -24.58 -22.21 -8.06
N THR A 377 -24.02 -21.79 -9.18
CA THR A 377 -23.63 -22.71 -10.25
C THR A 377 -22.76 -23.84 -9.69
N PRO A 378 -23.07 -25.11 -9.98
CA PRO A 378 -22.29 -26.24 -9.49
C PRO A 378 -20.79 -26.07 -9.78
N GLY A 379 -19.95 -26.27 -8.77
CA GLY A 379 -18.50 -26.06 -8.84
C GLY A 379 -18.02 -24.65 -8.51
N PHE A 380 -18.91 -23.65 -8.41
CA PHE A 380 -18.57 -22.32 -7.93
C PHE A 380 -18.48 -22.31 -6.40
N ARG A 381 -17.29 -22.07 -5.85
CA ARG A 381 -17.06 -21.98 -4.41
C ARG A 381 -16.93 -20.52 -3.98
N ILE A 382 -17.77 -20.12 -3.04
CA ILE A 382 -17.61 -18.83 -2.34
C ILE A 382 -16.58 -19.04 -1.24
N ASP A 383 -15.42 -18.43 -1.40
CA ASP A 383 -14.30 -18.54 -0.47
C ASP A 383 -14.06 -17.27 0.36
N LYS A 384 -14.73 -16.16 0.01
CA LYS A 384 -14.63 -14.85 0.69
C LYS A 384 -15.97 -14.14 0.75
N ALA A 385 -16.14 -13.33 1.80
CA ALA A 385 -17.27 -12.40 1.91
C ALA A 385 -17.13 -11.20 0.96
N HIS A 386 -15.91 -10.90 0.49
CA HIS A 386 -15.58 -9.66 -0.23
C HIS A 386 -15.94 -8.38 0.55
N ALA A 387 -15.89 -8.47 1.88
CA ALA A 387 -16.00 -7.37 2.84
C ALA A 387 -15.25 -7.76 4.11
N ASP A 388 -14.19 -7.04 4.47
CA ASP A 388 -13.31 -7.41 5.60
C ASP A 388 -14.08 -7.45 6.93
N ALA A 389 -15.09 -6.60 7.11
CA ALA A 389 -15.95 -6.58 8.30
C ALA A 389 -16.87 -7.82 8.43
N LEU A 390 -17.09 -8.54 7.33
CA LEU A 390 -17.90 -9.76 7.29
C LEU A 390 -17.04 -11.01 7.05
N GLN A 391 -15.73 -10.83 6.94
CA GLN A 391 -14.78 -11.91 6.74
C GLN A 391 -14.54 -12.61 8.09
N VAL A 392 -14.55 -13.94 8.08
CA VAL A 392 -14.35 -14.78 9.26
C VAL A 392 -13.10 -15.63 9.16
#